data_AF-A0A6P1TL86-F1
#
_entry.id   AF-A0A6P1TL86-F1
#
_cell.length_a   1.000
_cell.length_b   1.000
_cell.length_c   1.000
_cell.angle_alpha   90.00
_cell.angle_beta   90.00
_cell.angle_gamma   90.00
#
_symmetry.space_group_name_H-M   'P 1'
#
loop_
_entity.id
_entity.type
_entity.pdbx_description
1 polymer ?
#
loop_
_entity_poly.entity_id
_entity_poly.type
_entity_poly.pdbx_seq_one_letter_code
_entity_poly.pdbx_strand_id
1 'polypeptide(L)'
;MKLTSIFLKYCLKYFLAFLIVLICCIPIAKLSYKIVEQQVMKMNELKLKEGVNEIEQNISKMYLLAQSMSQDLHFDTLIRNKGKLSSSEYLQLGYARQNLVNTRLIYTFPCFSFMLFRDNDLFVSSSQCSEQFSAYYGKFFKVYDHGLIEADKFKSSLLSKNSIYSFWTVDRLEYCLDDKTQILENAILFMVKANSKMTVSTSHVMTFVIQPAELIEMLLTEECRKEGFVQVINTSDGEILLNYGENAEVLKDAADKDQVRYGVIPIGF
;
A
#
# COMPACT_ATOMS: atom_id res chain seq x y z
N MET A 1 10.79 5.18 78.23
CA MET A 1 9.72 4.29 77.70
C MET A 1 8.43 5.02 77.29
N LYS A 2 7.96 6.09 77.97
CA LYS A 2 6.71 6.80 77.58
C LYS A 2 6.82 7.62 76.28
N LEU A 3 7.95 8.28 76.03
CA LEU A 3 8.18 9.08 74.81
C LEU A 3 8.21 8.23 73.54
N THR A 4 8.83 7.05 73.60
CA THR A 4 8.87 6.09 72.49
C THR A 4 7.49 5.52 72.15
N SER A 5 6.63 5.27 73.16
CA SER A 5 5.26 4.79 72.89
C SER A 5 4.37 5.88 72.30
N ILE A 6 4.57 7.15 72.71
CA ILE A 6 3.85 8.30 72.16
C ILE A 6 4.27 8.53 70.70
N PHE A 7 5.58 8.56 70.41
CA PHE A 7 6.11 8.70 69.05
C PHE A 7 5.61 7.60 68.11
N LEU A 8 5.65 6.33 68.56
CA LEU A 8 5.15 5.20 67.77
C LEU A 8 3.66 5.33 67.45
N LYS A 9 2.86 5.81 68.41
CA LYS A 9 1.41 6.01 68.21
C LYS A 9 1.10 7.10 67.18
N TYR A 10 1.84 8.21 67.20
CA TYR A 10 1.68 9.26 66.19
C TYR A 10 2.20 8.80 64.82
N CYS A 11 3.37 8.16 64.76
CA CYS A 11 3.93 7.60 63.53
C CYS A 11 2.97 6.60 62.87
N LEU A 12 2.39 5.67 63.65
CA LEU A 12 1.42 4.70 63.15
C LEU A 12 0.13 5.37 62.65
N LYS A 13 -0.33 6.44 63.32
CA LYS A 13 -1.51 7.21 62.89
C LYS A 13 -1.28 7.92 61.56
N TYR A 14 -0.12 8.56 61.37
CA TYR A 14 0.23 9.21 60.10
C TYR A 14 0.49 8.18 58.99
N PHE A 15 1.11 7.05 59.30
CA PHE A 15 1.30 5.94 58.36
C PHE A 15 -0.02 5.34 57.91
N LEU A 16 -0.98 5.15 58.82
CA LEU A 16 -2.33 4.67 58.48
C LEU A 16 -3.07 5.65 57.56
N ALA A 17 -2.96 6.96 57.84
CA ALA A 17 -3.53 7.99 56.97
C ALA A 17 -2.91 7.97 55.56
N PHE A 18 -1.59 7.81 55.47
CA PHE A 18 -0.89 7.65 54.19
C PHE A 18 -1.32 6.38 53.45
N LEU A 19 -1.47 5.25 54.16
CA LEU A 19 -1.91 3.99 53.58
C LEU A 19 -3.33 4.11 52.98
N ILE A 20 -4.24 4.81 53.67
CA ILE A 20 -5.59 5.08 53.17
C ILE A 20 -5.53 5.88 51.86
N VAL A 21 -4.73 6.96 51.82
CA VAL A 21 -4.54 7.76 50.60
C VAL A 21 -3.98 6.90 49.46
N LEU A 22 -2.97 6.07 49.73
CA LEU A 22 -2.34 5.20 48.74
C LEU A 22 -3.33 4.16 48.19
N ILE A 23 -4.13 3.54 49.06
CA ILE A 23 -5.20 2.61 48.67
C ILE A 23 -6.25 3.31 47.80
N CYS A 24 -6.59 4.56 48.10
CA CYS A 24 -7.49 5.36 47.27
C CYS A 24 -6.89 5.75 45.90
N CYS A 25 -5.57 5.84 45.76
CA CYS A 25 -4.92 6.12 44.47
C CYS A 25 -4.95 4.93 43.51
N ILE A 26 -4.90 3.68 44.00
CA ILE A 26 -4.93 2.47 43.18
C ILE A 26 -6.15 2.39 42.24
N PRO A 27 -7.41 2.54 42.71
CA PRO A 27 -8.57 2.48 41.83
C PRO A 27 -8.62 3.63 40.83
N ILE A 28 -8.13 4.81 41.21
CA ILE A 28 -8.03 5.97 40.31
C ILE A 28 -7.05 5.67 39.18
N ALA A 29 -5.86 5.15 39.50
CA ALA A 29 -4.87 4.76 38.50
C ALA A 29 -5.41 3.68 37.55
N LYS A 30 -6.13 2.68 38.07
CA LYS A 30 -6.80 1.65 37.25
C LYS A 30 -7.85 2.24 36.32
N LEU A 31 -8.67 3.17 36.81
CA LEU A 31 -9.69 3.83 36.00
C LEU A 31 -9.06 4.69 34.91
N SER A 32 -8.04 5.48 35.25
CA SER A 32 -7.28 6.28 34.28
C SER A 32 -6.64 5.42 33.21
N TYR A 33 -6.01 4.30 33.59
CA TYR A 33 -5.44 3.35 32.64
C TYR A 33 -6.49 2.82 31.66
N LYS A 34 -7.65 2.38 32.17
CA LYS A 34 -8.74 1.88 31.33
C LYS A 34 -9.29 2.93 30.38
N ILE A 35 -9.40 4.18 30.82
CA ILE A 35 -9.86 5.30 29.97
C ILE A 35 -8.86 5.54 28.83
N VAL A 36 -7.57 5.60 29.15
CA VAL A 36 -6.51 5.79 28.16
C VAL A 36 -6.50 4.63 27.16
N GLU A 37 -6.56 3.39 27.64
CA GLU A 37 -6.63 2.19 26.80
C GLU A 37 -7.82 2.25 25.82
N GLN A 38 -9.03 2.56 26.33
CA GLN A 38 -10.22 2.68 25.48
C GLN A 38 -10.10 3.81 24.46
N GLN A 39 -9.49 4.92 24.83
CA GLN A 39 -9.29 6.05 23.93
C GLN A 39 -8.30 5.70 22.81
N VAL A 40 -7.18 5.05 23.14
CA VAL A 40 -6.20 4.57 22.16
C VAL A 40 -6.84 3.56 21.22
N MET A 41 -7.57 2.57 21.75
CA MET A 41 -8.28 1.59 20.91
C MET A 41 -9.26 2.26 19.94
N LYS A 42 -10.07 3.20 20.43
CA LYS A 42 -11.05 3.91 19.60
C LYS A 42 -10.39 4.78 18.51
N MET A 43 -9.29 5.44 18.86
CA MET A 43 -8.53 6.26 17.91
C MET A 43 -7.92 5.40 16.81
N ASN A 44 -7.38 4.24 17.16
CA ASN A 44 -6.83 3.29 16.19
C ASN A 44 -7.90 2.67 15.30
N GLU A 45 -9.06 2.30 15.86
CA GLU A 45 -10.20 1.79 15.08
C GLU A 45 -10.68 2.83 14.06
N LEU A 46 -10.78 4.10 14.49
CA LEU A 46 -11.15 5.20 13.60
C LEU A 46 -10.11 5.43 12.52
N LYS A 47 -8.82 5.47 12.87
CA LYS A 47 -7.71 5.63 11.92
C LYS A 47 -7.66 4.49 10.91
N LEU A 48 -7.84 3.24 11.36
CA LEU A 48 -7.93 2.08 10.47
C LEU A 48 -9.11 2.23 9.50
N LYS A 49 -10.30 2.56 10.00
CA LYS A 49 -11.50 2.73 9.16
C LYS A 49 -11.31 3.85 8.12
N GLU A 50 -10.74 4.97 8.52
CA GLU A 50 -10.43 6.09 7.62
C GLU A 50 -9.38 5.68 6.59
N GLY A 51 -8.30 5.01 7.01
CA GLY A 51 -7.25 4.51 6.14
C GLY A 51 -7.76 3.50 5.12
N VAL A 52 -8.63 2.57 5.52
CA VAL A 52 -9.28 1.61 4.60
C VAL A 52 -10.11 2.35 3.56
N ASN A 53 -10.96 3.28 3.97
CA ASN A 53 -11.77 4.07 3.04
C ASN A 53 -10.88 4.88 2.08
N GLU A 54 -9.78 5.45 2.56
CA GLU A 54 -8.83 6.20 1.73
C GLU A 54 -8.13 5.30 0.70
N ILE A 55 -7.71 4.09 1.11
CA ILE A 55 -7.13 3.09 0.22
C ILE A 55 -8.14 2.67 -0.86
N GLU A 56 -9.37 2.33 -0.49
CA GLU A 56 -10.43 1.97 -1.44
C GLU A 56 -10.73 3.10 -2.44
N GLN A 57 -10.76 4.35 -1.98
CA GLN A 57 -10.91 5.52 -2.83
C GLN A 57 -9.72 5.67 -3.79
N ASN A 58 -8.50 5.47 -3.32
CA ASN A 58 -7.30 5.57 -4.13
C ASN A 58 -7.24 4.46 -5.19
N ILE A 59 -7.55 3.22 -4.84
CA ILE A 59 -7.69 2.10 -5.78
C ILE A 59 -8.76 2.41 -6.83
N SER A 60 -9.93 2.93 -6.41
CA SER A 60 -10.99 3.33 -7.33
C SER A 60 -10.54 4.42 -8.31
N LYS A 61 -9.81 5.43 -7.84
CA LYS A 61 -9.26 6.49 -8.69
C LYS A 61 -8.20 5.94 -9.65
N MET A 62 -7.31 5.06 -9.20
CA MET A 62 -6.32 4.39 -10.04
C MET A 62 -6.99 3.55 -11.14
N TYR A 63 -8.05 2.83 -10.79
CA TYR A 63 -8.86 2.07 -11.75
C TYR A 63 -9.47 2.99 -12.81
N LEU A 64 -10.17 4.05 -12.40
CA LEU A 64 -10.79 5.02 -13.32
C LEU A 64 -9.75 5.70 -14.21
N LEU A 65 -8.58 6.02 -13.65
CA LEU A 65 -7.47 6.58 -14.39
C LEU A 65 -6.99 5.63 -15.49
N ALA A 66 -6.77 4.35 -15.18
CA ALA A 66 -6.36 3.38 -16.17
C ALA A 66 -7.40 3.21 -17.29
N GLN A 67 -8.70 3.20 -16.96
CA GLN A 67 -9.76 3.17 -17.96
C GLN A 67 -9.76 4.44 -18.83
N SER A 68 -9.60 5.62 -18.23
CA SER A 68 -9.53 6.89 -18.96
C SER A 68 -8.32 6.93 -19.89
N MET A 69 -7.15 6.48 -19.44
CA MET A 69 -5.94 6.43 -20.26
C MET A 69 -6.09 5.50 -21.44
N SER A 70 -6.78 4.38 -21.28
CA SER A 70 -7.05 3.46 -22.40
C SER A 70 -7.96 4.03 -23.48
N GLN A 71 -8.71 5.08 -23.17
CA GLN A 71 -9.62 5.77 -24.10
C GLN A 71 -8.98 7.02 -24.73
N ASP A 72 -7.82 7.44 -24.23
CA ASP A 72 -7.08 8.58 -24.76
C ASP A 72 -6.50 8.26 -26.14
N LEU A 73 -6.56 9.23 -27.05
CA LEU A 73 -6.18 9.05 -28.45
C LEU A 73 -4.71 8.63 -28.62
N HIS A 74 -3.82 9.21 -27.81
CA HIS A 74 -2.39 8.93 -27.91
C HIS A 74 -2.12 7.48 -27.47
N PHE A 75 -2.74 7.05 -26.38
CA PHE A 75 -2.65 5.67 -25.91
C PHE A 75 -3.32 4.68 -26.87
N ASP A 76 -4.52 4.95 -27.39
CA ASP A 76 -5.20 4.07 -28.36
C ASP A 76 -4.33 3.83 -29.61
N THR A 77 -3.62 4.87 -30.08
CA THR A 77 -2.68 4.76 -31.20
C THR A 77 -1.53 3.81 -30.85
N LEU A 78 -0.93 3.95 -29.67
CA LEU A 78 0.17 3.07 -29.21
C LEU A 78 -0.30 1.63 -28.94
N ILE A 79 -1.53 1.44 -28.47
CA ILE A 79 -2.13 0.12 -28.22
C ILE A 79 -2.35 -0.64 -29.53
N ARG A 80 -2.77 0.06 -30.59
CA ARG A 80 -3.05 -0.55 -31.90
C ARG A 80 -1.79 -0.81 -32.72
N ASN A 81 -0.70 -0.10 -32.42
CA ASN A 81 0.56 -0.30 -33.11
C ASN A 81 1.15 -1.67 -32.79
N LYS A 82 1.48 -2.42 -33.84
CA LYS A 82 2.15 -3.72 -33.74
C LYS A 82 3.59 -3.59 -34.21
N GLY A 83 4.54 -3.88 -33.34
CA GLY A 83 5.97 -3.82 -33.66
C GLY A 83 6.59 -2.43 -33.47
N LYS A 84 7.34 -1.95 -34.48
CA LYS A 84 8.11 -0.71 -34.39
C LYS A 84 7.25 0.51 -34.72
N LEU A 85 7.45 1.58 -33.96
CA LEU A 85 6.82 2.88 -34.22
C LEU A 85 7.36 3.49 -35.52
N SER A 86 6.46 4.06 -36.32
CA SER A 86 6.82 4.98 -37.40
C SER A 86 7.19 6.35 -36.85
N SER A 87 7.91 7.16 -37.64
CA SER A 87 8.36 8.50 -37.22
C SER A 87 7.24 9.42 -36.71
N SER A 88 6.03 9.31 -37.27
CA SER A 88 4.85 10.06 -36.82
C SER A 88 4.27 9.55 -35.50
N GLU A 89 4.47 8.27 -35.18
CA GLU A 89 3.95 7.65 -33.96
C GLU A 89 4.89 7.84 -32.76
N TYR A 90 6.18 8.14 -32.97
CA TYR A 90 7.09 8.52 -31.88
C TYR A 90 6.61 9.73 -31.10
N LEU A 91 5.99 10.70 -31.77
CA LEU A 91 5.42 11.86 -31.09
C LEU A 91 4.29 11.46 -30.13
N GLN A 92 3.54 10.40 -30.47
CA GLN A 92 2.47 9.87 -29.62
C GLN A 92 3.02 9.31 -28.31
N LEU A 93 4.23 8.74 -28.33
CA LEU A 93 4.91 8.27 -27.12
C LEU A 93 5.22 9.45 -26.16
N GLY A 94 5.70 10.56 -26.71
CA GLY A 94 5.93 11.79 -25.95
C GLY A 94 4.64 12.40 -25.37
N TYR A 95 3.58 12.44 -26.17
CA TYR A 95 2.27 12.93 -25.70
C TYR A 95 1.64 12.03 -24.64
N ALA A 96 1.72 10.71 -24.80
CA ALA A 96 1.26 9.74 -23.80
C ALA A 96 2.00 9.91 -22.46
N ARG A 97 3.31 10.10 -22.49
CA ARG A 97 4.11 10.45 -21.29
C ARG A 97 3.62 11.76 -20.66
N GLN A 98 3.45 12.82 -21.46
CA GLN A 98 3.01 14.11 -20.94
C GLN A 98 1.62 14.03 -20.29
N ASN A 99 0.72 13.21 -20.84
CA ASN A 99 -0.57 12.93 -20.24
C ASN A 99 -0.40 12.31 -18.85
N LEU A 100 0.44 11.28 -18.68
CA LEU A 100 0.70 10.69 -17.35
C LEU A 100 1.35 11.69 -16.38
N VAL A 101 2.24 12.56 -16.84
CA VAL A 101 2.81 13.65 -16.01
C VAL A 101 1.70 14.56 -15.52
N ASN A 102 0.88 15.08 -16.43
CA ASN A 102 -0.23 15.98 -16.08
C ASN A 102 -1.18 15.30 -15.11
N THR A 103 -1.43 14.00 -15.30
CA THR A 103 -2.30 13.26 -14.41
C THR A 103 -1.70 13.02 -13.03
N ARG A 104 -0.40 12.72 -12.94
CA ARG A 104 0.33 12.64 -11.65
C ARG A 104 0.26 13.95 -10.86
N LEU A 105 0.15 15.11 -11.53
CA LEU A 105 0.01 16.41 -10.86
C LEU A 105 -1.41 16.65 -10.30
N ILE A 106 -2.43 16.01 -10.88
CA ILE A 106 -3.83 16.19 -10.48
C ILE A 106 -4.20 15.22 -9.35
N TYR A 107 -3.73 13.98 -9.42
CA TYR A 107 -4.03 12.97 -8.42
C TYR A 107 -3.01 13.01 -7.27
N THR A 108 -3.53 13.10 -6.05
CA THR A 108 -2.73 13.21 -4.83
C THR A 108 -2.23 11.86 -4.29
N PHE A 109 -2.56 10.73 -4.93
CA PHE A 109 -2.03 9.45 -4.50
C PHE A 109 -0.58 9.27 -5.02
N PRO A 110 0.41 9.05 -4.13
CA PRO A 110 1.84 9.09 -4.46
C PRO A 110 2.37 7.80 -5.11
N CYS A 111 1.65 7.21 -6.07
CA CYS A 111 2.13 6.00 -6.74
C CYS A 111 2.87 6.33 -8.06
N PHE A 112 4.00 5.66 -8.27
CA PHE A 112 4.61 5.61 -9.60
C PHE A 112 3.72 4.76 -10.52
N SER A 113 3.44 5.24 -11.72
CA SER A 113 2.60 4.53 -12.68
C SER A 113 3.29 4.37 -14.02
N PHE A 114 3.05 3.23 -14.64
CA PHE A 114 3.57 2.90 -15.97
C PHE A 114 2.60 2.03 -16.75
N MET A 115 2.79 1.98 -18.07
CA MET A 115 2.02 1.18 -19.00
C MET A 115 2.95 0.33 -19.85
N LEU A 116 2.57 -0.93 -20.02
CA LEU A 116 3.17 -1.88 -20.93
C LEU A 116 2.13 -2.40 -21.92
N PHE A 117 2.59 -2.74 -23.11
CA PHE A 117 1.74 -3.14 -24.22
C PHE A 117 2.10 -4.57 -24.65
N ARG A 118 1.12 -5.31 -25.18
CA ARG A 118 1.30 -6.69 -25.60
C ARG A 118 2.03 -6.82 -26.93
N ASP A 119 1.53 -6.08 -27.92
CA ASP A 119 1.92 -6.30 -29.33
C ASP A 119 3.13 -5.45 -29.76
N ASN A 120 3.73 -4.71 -28.83
CA ASN A 120 4.94 -3.91 -29.05
C ASN A 120 5.77 -3.82 -27.76
N ASP A 121 7.00 -3.32 -27.85
CA ASP A 121 7.94 -3.24 -26.72
C ASP A 121 7.99 -1.87 -26.05
N LEU A 122 6.91 -1.11 -26.15
CA LEU A 122 6.85 0.23 -25.60
C LEU A 122 6.70 0.19 -24.08
N PHE A 123 7.30 1.19 -23.44
CA PHE A 123 7.13 1.51 -22.04
C PHE A 123 6.78 2.99 -21.92
N VAL A 124 5.73 3.30 -21.17
CA VAL A 124 5.35 4.69 -20.90
C VAL A 124 5.10 4.84 -19.41
N SER A 125 5.72 5.84 -18.80
CA SER A 125 5.49 6.22 -17.41
C SER A 125 5.48 7.75 -17.30
N SER A 126 5.17 8.27 -16.12
CA SER A 126 5.27 9.72 -15.87
C SER A 126 6.72 10.23 -15.88
N SER A 127 7.73 9.40 -15.63
CA SER A 127 9.13 9.82 -15.66
C SER A 127 9.78 9.61 -17.03
N GLN A 128 9.59 8.43 -17.61
CA GLN A 128 10.31 7.94 -18.78
C GLN A 128 9.40 7.28 -19.80
N CYS A 129 9.80 7.29 -21.07
CA CYS A 129 9.22 6.47 -22.12
C CYS A 129 10.31 5.81 -22.96
N SER A 130 10.08 4.58 -23.39
CA SER A 130 11.03 3.80 -24.19
C SER A 130 10.30 3.05 -25.30
N GLU A 131 10.95 2.91 -26.44
CA GLU A 131 10.50 2.05 -27.54
C GLU A 131 10.89 0.57 -27.37
N GLN A 132 11.85 0.32 -26.47
CA GLN A 132 12.47 -0.97 -26.22
C GLN A 132 12.53 -1.17 -24.70
N PHE A 133 11.43 -1.65 -24.14
CA PHE A 133 11.37 -2.02 -22.73
C PHE A 133 12.33 -3.16 -22.46
N SER A 134 12.11 -4.33 -23.06
CA SER A 134 12.85 -5.54 -22.72
C SER A 134 14.34 -5.46 -23.03
N ALA A 135 14.70 -4.88 -24.18
CA ALA A 135 16.10 -4.83 -24.62
C ALA A 135 16.93 -3.71 -23.96
N TYR A 136 16.28 -2.62 -23.53
CA TYR A 136 16.97 -1.42 -23.04
C TYR A 136 16.45 -0.97 -21.67
N TYR A 137 15.22 -0.47 -21.57
CA TYR A 137 14.76 0.17 -20.34
C TYR A 137 14.63 -0.80 -19.16
N GLY A 138 14.37 -2.08 -19.42
CA GLY A 138 14.34 -3.17 -18.45
C GLY A 138 15.67 -3.37 -17.70
N LYS A 139 16.77 -2.80 -18.20
CA LYS A 139 18.05 -2.75 -17.45
C LYS A 139 18.01 -1.77 -16.29
N PHE A 140 17.16 -0.75 -16.39
CA PHE A 140 16.93 0.31 -15.41
C PHE A 140 15.62 0.12 -14.63
N PHE A 141 14.82 -0.88 -15.00
CA PHE A 141 13.58 -1.29 -14.34
C PHE A 141 13.71 -2.76 -13.93
N LYS A 142 14.18 -3.01 -12.71
CA LYS A 142 14.47 -4.37 -12.23
C LYS A 142 13.45 -4.79 -11.18
N VAL A 143 12.95 -6.00 -11.36
CA VAL A 143 11.96 -6.61 -10.49
C VAL A 143 12.57 -7.86 -9.90
N TYR A 144 12.56 -7.97 -8.58
CA TYR A 144 13.01 -9.15 -7.85
C TYR A 144 11.83 -9.79 -7.16
N ASP A 145 11.60 -11.05 -7.45
CA ASP A 145 10.58 -11.91 -6.83
C ASP A 145 11.16 -13.33 -6.84
N HIS A 146 11.67 -13.74 -5.68
CA HIS A 146 12.53 -14.92 -5.48
C HIS A 146 13.77 -14.94 -6.38
N GLY A 147 14.24 -13.75 -6.78
CA GLY A 147 15.35 -13.55 -7.72
C GLY A 147 15.00 -12.53 -8.80
N LEU A 148 16.00 -12.12 -9.59
CA LEU A 148 15.79 -11.15 -10.67
C LEU A 148 14.89 -11.75 -11.77
N ILE A 149 13.78 -11.09 -12.07
CA ILE A 149 12.92 -11.41 -13.20
C ILE A 149 13.40 -10.61 -14.43
N GLU A 150 13.65 -11.32 -15.53
CA GLU A 150 13.96 -10.70 -16.83
C GLU A 150 12.78 -9.87 -17.35
N ALA A 151 13.07 -8.75 -18.00
CA ALA A 151 12.06 -7.78 -18.43
C ALA A 151 10.96 -8.38 -19.34
N ASP A 152 11.33 -9.28 -20.27
CA ASP A 152 10.38 -9.99 -21.13
C ASP A 152 9.43 -10.90 -20.34
N LYS A 153 9.98 -11.61 -19.35
CA LYS A 153 9.20 -12.49 -18.47
C LYS A 153 8.29 -11.66 -17.58
N PHE A 154 8.78 -10.56 -17.01
CA PHE A 154 8.00 -9.63 -16.21
C PHE A 154 6.80 -9.07 -16.98
N LYS A 155 7.05 -8.51 -18.17
CA LYS A 155 6.01 -7.99 -19.06
C LYS A 155 4.96 -9.06 -19.39
N SER A 156 5.40 -10.26 -19.74
CA SER A 156 4.51 -11.38 -20.05
C SER A 156 3.66 -11.80 -18.84
N SER A 157 4.24 -11.83 -17.64
CA SER A 157 3.53 -12.11 -16.39
C SER A 157 2.40 -11.10 -16.14
N LEU A 158 2.68 -9.79 -16.25
CA LEU A 158 1.66 -8.75 -16.08
C LEU A 158 0.51 -8.90 -17.12
N LEU A 159 0.86 -9.14 -18.37
CA LEU A 159 -0.11 -9.22 -19.48
C LEU A 159 -0.93 -10.53 -19.49
N SER A 160 -0.46 -11.59 -18.84
CA SER A 160 -1.13 -12.90 -18.78
C SER A 160 -2.23 -13.01 -17.71
N LYS A 161 -2.26 -12.14 -16.70
CA LYS A 161 -3.31 -12.13 -15.67
C LYS A 161 -4.70 -11.94 -16.28
N ASN A 162 -5.63 -12.87 -16.07
CA ASN A 162 -6.96 -12.85 -16.71
C ASN A 162 -8.03 -12.12 -15.87
N SER A 163 -7.65 -11.02 -15.23
CA SER A 163 -8.55 -10.20 -14.42
C SER A 163 -8.51 -8.74 -14.87
N ILE A 164 -9.60 -8.02 -14.62
CA ILE A 164 -9.69 -6.57 -14.90
C ILE A 164 -8.66 -5.82 -14.06
N TYR A 165 -8.52 -6.23 -12.81
CA TYR A 165 -7.50 -5.74 -11.91
C TYR A 165 -6.84 -6.91 -11.17
N SER A 166 -5.59 -6.76 -10.76
CA SER A 166 -4.88 -7.74 -9.94
C SER A 166 -3.80 -7.06 -9.12
N PHE A 167 -3.41 -7.70 -8.03
CA PHE A 167 -2.25 -7.32 -7.27
C PHE A 167 -1.12 -8.32 -7.52
N TRP A 168 0.12 -7.88 -7.33
CA TRP A 168 1.29 -8.73 -7.28
C TRP A 168 2.32 -8.10 -6.36
N THR A 169 2.68 -8.82 -5.30
CA THR A 169 3.75 -8.44 -4.39
C THR A 169 5.10 -8.88 -4.96
N VAL A 170 6.11 -8.01 -4.88
CA VAL A 170 7.48 -8.32 -5.32
C VAL A 170 8.46 -7.97 -4.20
N ASP A 171 9.47 -8.83 -4.00
CA ASP A 171 10.48 -8.66 -2.94
C ASP A 171 11.18 -7.29 -3.04
N ARG A 172 11.51 -6.87 -4.27
CA ARG A 172 12.17 -5.59 -4.52
C ARG A 172 11.90 -5.07 -5.92
N LEU A 173 11.76 -3.75 -6.02
CA LEU A 173 11.61 -3.02 -7.27
C LEU A 173 12.65 -1.89 -7.36
N GLU A 174 13.44 -1.88 -8.44
CA GLU A 174 14.33 -0.77 -8.78
C GLU A 174 13.82 -0.09 -10.05
N TYR A 175 13.64 1.23 -10.01
CA TYR A 175 13.20 2.00 -11.18
C TYR A 175 13.75 3.43 -11.15
N CYS A 176 13.75 4.10 -12.30
CA CYS A 176 14.17 5.50 -12.40
C CYS A 176 12.97 6.45 -12.32
N LEU A 177 12.98 7.33 -11.34
CA LEU A 177 12.03 8.42 -11.15
C LEU A 177 12.79 9.73 -11.06
N ASP A 178 12.45 10.69 -11.94
CA ASP A 178 13.03 12.04 -11.94
C ASP A 178 14.58 12.01 -11.89
N ASP A 179 15.16 11.16 -12.76
CA ASP A 179 16.61 10.90 -12.92
C ASP A 179 17.31 10.30 -11.69
N LYS A 180 16.55 9.77 -10.72
CA LYS A 180 17.06 9.05 -9.56
C LYS A 180 16.58 7.61 -9.54
N THR A 181 17.50 6.70 -9.23
CA THR A 181 17.13 5.32 -8.93
C THR A 181 16.38 5.26 -7.60
N GLN A 182 15.16 4.76 -7.64
CA GLN A 182 14.35 4.41 -6.49
C GLN A 182 14.48 2.92 -6.24
N ILE A 183 14.56 2.55 -4.97
CA ILE A 183 14.59 1.17 -4.51
C ILE A 183 13.45 1.01 -3.52
N LEU A 184 12.50 0.14 -3.83
CA LEU A 184 11.39 -0.20 -2.98
C LEU A 184 11.47 -1.68 -2.63
N GLU A 185 11.47 -1.97 -1.33
CA GLU A 185 11.38 -3.33 -0.81
C GLU A 185 9.90 -3.67 -0.58
N ASN A 186 9.50 -4.92 -0.85
CA ASN A 186 8.14 -5.44 -0.74
C ASN A 186 7.09 -4.62 -1.53
N ALA A 187 7.45 -4.16 -2.73
CA ALA A 187 6.57 -3.30 -3.52
C ALA A 187 5.29 -4.04 -3.95
N ILE A 188 4.16 -3.33 -3.94
CA ILE A 188 2.86 -3.88 -4.36
C ILE A 188 2.53 -3.31 -5.74
N LEU A 189 2.42 -4.18 -6.74
CA LEU A 189 2.03 -3.83 -8.10
C LEU A 189 0.52 -3.99 -8.25
N PHE A 190 -0.19 -2.86 -8.35
CA PHE A 190 -1.60 -2.85 -8.71
C PHE A 190 -1.76 -2.72 -10.21
N MET A 191 -2.17 -3.80 -10.85
CA MET A 191 -2.35 -3.90 -12.30
C MET A 191 -3.81 -3.66 -12.65
N VAL A 192 -4.05 -2.81 -13.65
CA VAL A 192 -5.37 -2.55 -14.21
C VAL A 192 -5.32 -2.73 -15.72
N LYS A 193 -6.25 -3.51 -16.24
CA LYS A 193 -6.48 -3.72 -17.66
C LYS A 193 -7.73 -2.97 -18.08
N ALA A 194 -7.65 -2.32 -19.23
CA ALA A 194 -8.81 -1.69 -19.83
C ALA A 194 -9.89 -2.73 -20.12
N ASN A 195 -11.15 -2.37 -19.96
CA ASN A 195 -12.27 -3.20 -20.33
C ASN A 195 -13.04 -2.50 -21.46
N SER A 196 -13.31 -3.24 -22.54
CA SER A 196 -14.32 -2.83 -23.51
C SER A 196 -15.41 -3.90 -23.55
N LYS A 197 -16.65 -3.49 -23.29
CA LYS A 197 -17.86 -4.33 -23.44
C LYS A 197 -17.76 -5.72 -22.77
N MET A 198 -17.36 -5.77 -21.51
CA MET A 198 -17.26 -6.98 -20.68
C MET A 198 -16.17 -7.97 -21.10
N THR A 199 -15.23 -7.56 -21.95
CA THR A 199 -14.01 -8.33 -22.25
C THR A 199 -12.79 -7.60 -21.72
N VAL A 200 -11.99 -8.31 -20.92
CA VAL A 200 -10.71 -7.79 -20.44
C VAL A 200 -9.83 -7.56 -21.66
N SER A 201 -9.50 -6.29 -21.94
CA SER A 201 -8.51 -5.99 -22.95
C SER A 201 -7.19 -6.53 -22.45
N THR A 202 -6.55 -7.29 -23.31
CA THR A 202 -5.27 -7.88 -22.99
C THR A 202 -4.13 -7.26 -23.78
N SER A 203 -4.43 -6.20 -24.53
CA SER A 203 -3.49 -5.48 -25.39
C SER A 203 -2.51 -4.60 -24.62
N HIS A 204 -2.86 -4.21 -23.39
CA HIS A 204 -2.00 -3.39 -22.53
C HIS A 204 -2.36 -3.61 -21.05
N VAL A 205 -1.48 -3.16 -20.16
CA VAL A 205 -1.68 -3.14 -18.72
C VAL A 205 -1.10 -1.85 -18.16
N MET A 206 -1.91 -1.12 -17.39
CA MET A 206 -1.44 -0.02 -16.58
C MET A 206 -1.13 -0.56 -15.18
N THR A 207 0.04 -0.24 -14.65
CA THR A 207 0.49 -0.72 -13.35
C THR A 207 0.84 0.46 -12.47
N PHE A 208 0.33 0.43 -11.25
CA PHE A 208 0.61 1.38 -10.19
C PHE A 208 1.48 0.70 -9.13
N VAL A 209 2.56 1.35 -8.75
CA VAL A 209 3.49 0.88 -7.71
C VAL A 209 3.08 1.53 -6.40
N ILE A 210 2.51 0.72 -5.51
CA ILE A 210 2.09 1.14 -4.17
C ILE A 210 3.23 0.85 -3.20
N GLN A 211 3.59 1.84 -2.41
CA GLN A 211 4.64 1.70 -1.40
C GLN A 211 4.04 1.16 -0.10
N PRO A 212 4.60 0.07 0.47
CA PRO A 212 4.16 -0.45 1.77
C PRO A 212 4.14 0.60 2.88
N ALA A 213 5.14 1.47 2.93
CA ALA A 213 5.24 2.51 3.96
C ALA A 213 4.03 3.46 3.94
N GLU A 214 3.60 3.89 2.75
CA GLU A 214 2.45 4.79 2.59
C GLU A 214 1.15 4.13 3.06
N LEU A 215 0.96 2.83 2.79
CA LEU A 215 -0.19 2.08 3.32
C LEU A 215 -0.18 2.05 4.85
N ILE A 216 0.99 1.80 5.45
CA ILE A 216 1.12 1.78 6.91
C ILE A 216 0.81 3.15 7.53
N GLU A 217 1.21 4.25 6.91
CA GLU A 217 0.89 5.61 7.37
C GLU A 217 -0.60 5.95 7.26
N MET A 218 -1.29 5.41 6.26
CA MET A 218 -2.74 5.54 6.14
C MET A 218 -3.45 4.74 7.24
N LEU A 219 -2.97 3.53 7.54
CA LEU A 219 -3.65 2.56 8.39
C LEU A 219 -3.36 2.70 9.88
N LEU A 220 -2.15 3.10 10.27
CA LEU A 220 -1.72 3.16 11.66
C LEU A 220 -1.47 4.58 12.14
N THR A 221 -1.75 4.82 13.42
CA THR A 221 -1.32 6.03 14.14
C THR A 221 0.18 5.98 14.38
N GLU A 222 0.81 7.13 14.62
CA GLU A 222 2.26 7.20 14.88
C GLU A 222 2.70 6.34 16.07
N GLU A 223 1.86 6.28 17.10
CA GLU A 223 2.09 5.49 18.31
C GLU A 223 2.09 3.99 18.00
N CYS A 224 1.14 3.54 17.16
CA CYS A 224 1.02 2.14 16.77
C CYS A 224 2.00 1.68 15.70
N ARG A 225 2.70 2.58 15.00
CA ARG A 225 3.76 2.18 14.06
C ARG A 225 4.96 1.50 14.75
N LYS A 226 5.14 1.67 16.06
CA LYS A 226 6.30 1.07 16.76
C LYS A 226 6.07 -0.38 17.20
N GLU A 227 4.85 -0.69 17.64
CA GLU A 227 4.52 -1.96 18.31
C GLU A 227 3.28 -2.64 17.72
N GLY A 228 2.57 -1.97 16.81
CA GLY A 228 1.38 -2.48 16.17
C GLY A 228 1.70 -3.41 15.01
N PHE A 229 0.73 -4.24 14.67
CA PHE A 229 0.80 -5.15 13.54
C PHE A 229 -0.44 -5.02 12.67
N VAL A 230 -0.26 -5.09 11.35
CA VAL A 230 -1.33 -5.02 10.35
C VAL A 230 -1.00 -5.95 9.20
N GLN A 231 -2.02 -6.62 8.71
CA GLN A 231 -2.00 -7.47 7.54
C GLN A 231 -3.05 -6.99 6.54
N VAL A 232 -2.67 -6.84 5.28
CA VAL A 232 -3.57 -6.52 4.18
C VAL A 232 -3.65 -7.73 3.27
N ILE A 233 -4.86 -8.18 2.96
CA ILE A 233 -5.10 -9.40 2.19
C ILE A 233 -5.97 -9.07 0.98
N ASN A 234 -5.60 -9.60 -0.18
CA ASN A 234 -6.46 -9.58 -1.35
C ASN A 234 -7.60 -10.58 -1.16
N THR A 235 -8.85 -10.10 -1.15
CA THR A 235 -10.01 -10.97 -0.91
C THR A 235 -10.28 -11.94 -2.05
N SER A 236 -9.81 -11.66 -3.27
CA SER A 236 -10.11 -12.50 -4.43
C SER A 236 -9.35 -13.83 -4.42
N ASP A 237 -8.14 -13.85 -3.88
CA ASP A 237 -7.23 -15.02 -3.91
C ASP A 237 -6.60 -15.35 -2.55
N GLY A 238 -6.82 -14.52 -1.53
CA GLY A 238 -6.25 -14.70 -0.19
C GLY A 238 -4.75 -14.41 -0.10
N GLU A 239 -4.17 -13.75 -1.11
CA GLU A 239 -2.76 -13.33 -1.10
C GLU A 239 -2.54 -12.22 -0.07
N ILE A 240 -1.48 -12.33 0.74
CA ILE A 240 -1.09 -11.27 1.66
C ILE A 240 -0.35 -10.20 0.85
N LEU A 241 -0.95 -9.01 0.76
CA LEU A 241 -0.37 -7.87 0.07
C LEU A 241 0.61 -7.08 0.93
N LEU A 242 0.36 -7.05 2.25
CA LEU A 242 1.19 -6.35 3.22
C LEU A 242 1.19 -7.12 4.53
N ASN A 243 2.37 -7.29 5.11
CA ASN A 243 2.53 -7.87 6.44
C ASN A 243 3.46 -6.98 7.25
N TYR A 244 2.96 -6.33 8.29
CA TYR A 244 3.68 -5.34 9.07
C TYR A 244 3.57 -5.61 10.56
N GLY A 245 4.69 -5.48 11.27
CA GLY A 245 4.80 -5.70 12.72
C GLY A 245 5.18 -7.14 13.09
N GLU A 246 5.82 -7.30 14.26
CA GLU A 246 6.17 -8.63 14.79
C GLU A 246 4.89 -9.44 15.08
N ASN A 247 4.87 -10.71 14.66
CA ASN A 247 3.73 -11.64 14.79
C ASN A 247 2.48 -11.35 13.94
N ALA A 248 2.57 -10.44 12.96
CA ALA A 248 1.47 -10.18 12.03
C ALA A 248 1.03 -11.44 11.23
N GLU A 249 1.93 -12.41 11.06
CA GLU A 249 1.66 -13.70 10.43
C GLU A 249 0.53 -14.51 11.10
N VAL A 250 0.36 -14.36 12.42
CA VAL A 250 -0.63 -15.08 13.22
C VAL A 250 -2.06 -14.63 12.92
N LEU A 251 -2.24 -13.47 12.28
CA LEU A 251 -3.55 -12.90 11.98
C LEU A 251 -4.33 -13.68 10.93
N LYS A 252 -3.67 -14.39 10.01
CA LYS A 252 -4.33 -15.16 8.96
C LYS A 252 -5.22 -16.27 9.55
N ASP A 253 -4.79 -16.87 10.67
CA ASP A 253 -5.53 -17.92 11.37
C ASP A 253 -6.67 -17.37 12.24
N ALA A 254 -6.67 -16.07 12.54
CA ALA A 254 -7.69 -15.40 13.34
C ALA A 254 -8.87 -14.85 12.49
N ALA A 255 -8.63 -14.59 11.19
CA ALA A 255 -9.63 -14.05 10.27
C ALA A 255 -10.81 -15.01 9.99
N ASP A 256 -10.59 -16.32 10.07
CA ASP A 256 -11.61 -17.37 9.84
C ASP A 256 -12.68 -17.47 10.94
N LYS A 257 -12.57 -16.66 12.01
CA LYS A 257 -13.45 -16.74 13.19
C LYS A 257 -14.28 -15.48 13.40
N ASP A 258 -14.86 -14.86 12.36
CA ASP A 258 -15.79 -13.72 12.48
C ASP A 258 -15.32 -12.58 13.41
N GLN A 259 -14.01 -12.50 13.65
CA GLN A 259 -13.34 -11.50 14.48
C GLN A 259 -12.57 -10.55 13.57
N VAL A 260 -13.27 -9.97 12.59
CA VAL A 260 -12.79 -8.77 11.89
C VAL A 260 -12.90 -7.61 12.89
N ARG A 261 -11.96 -7.54 13.84
CA ARG A 261 -11.85 -6.39 14.73
C ARG A 261 -10.46 -5.82 14.87
N TYR A 262 -9.37 -6.54 14.61
CA TYR A 262 -8.04 -5.94 14.74
C TYR A 262 -7.05 -6.59 13.76
N GLY A 263 -6.56 -5.81 12.80
CA GLY A 263 -5.32 -6.09 12.09
C GLY A 263 -5.41 -6.77 10.73
N VAL A 264 -6.54 -7.32 10.28
CA VAL A 264 -6.68 -7.85 8.91
C VAL A 264 -7.56 -6.94 8.07
N ILE A 265 -7.00 -6.45 6.97
CA ILE A 265 -7.68 -5.53 6.06
C ILE A 265 -7.92 -6.23 4.73
N PRO A 266 -9.18 -6.57 4.42
CA PRO A 266 -9.54 -7.05 3.10
C PRO A 266 -9.43 -5.92 2.08
N ILE A 267 -8.78 -6.17 0.94
CA ILE A 267 -8.81 -5.30 -0.23
C ILE A 267 -9.28 -6.12 -1.42
N GLY A 268 -10.33 -5.65 -2.09
CA GLY A 268 -10.89 -6.24 -3.30
C GLY A 268 -12.33 -5.78 -3.51
N PHE A 269 -12.71 -5.57 -4.77
CA PHE A 269 -14.09 -5.24 -5.17
C PHE A 269 -14.93 -6.49 -5.35
#